data_AF-A0A397E858-F1
#
_entry.id   AF-A0A397E858-F1
#
_cell.length_a   1.000
_cell.length_b   1.000
_cell.length_c   1.000
_cell.angle_alpha   90.00
_cell.angle_beta   90.00
_cell.angle_gamma   90.00
#
_symmetry.space_group_name_H-M   'P 1'
#
loop_
_entity.id
_entity.type
_entity.pdbx_description
1 polymer ?
#
loop_
_entity_poly.entity_id
_entity_poly.type
_entity_poly.pdbx_seq_one_letter_code
_entity_poly.pdbx_strand_id
1 'polypeptide(L)'
;LISLYTKPAILSTDKEEWIRKPALLVLLYEAIVSQAVDYDYAPASELIENKRKYFNISQEGKSDLDFLREEELLNGLKLASKSYQPVTCYQISEKGQELVAKLGKADKSPIHDMVTIPPRSAYAPGTRNLLRVDWDGHEYWLVDADSGYRRVSSVTETETVSYVSSAYVPQCLRRGGRPTLSNAHRAHECGLSDSTIKDQLDEIISLNSVSLIVSEFIPFGANQLVQLNCNLGSTERVQ
;
A
#
# COMPACT_ATOMS: atom_id res chain seq x y z
N LEU A 1 -0.52 -10.34 -12.20
CA LEU A 1 0.78 -9.91 -11.63
C LEU A 1 1.46 -11.03 -10.83
N ILE A 2 0.86 -11.53 -9.74
CA ILE A 2 1.48 -12.56 -8.86
C ILE A 2 1.85 -13.84 -9.62
N SER A 3 1.04 -14.25 -10.58
CA SER A 3 1.29 -15.39 -11.47
C SER A 3 2.58 -15.30 -12.30
N LEU A 4 3.15 -14.10 -12.47
CA LEU A 4 4.39 -13.89 -13.22
C LEU A 4 5.63 -14.13 -12.34
N TYR A 5 5.49 -14.00 -11.02
CA TYR A 5 6.60 -14.02 -10.05
C TYR A 5 6.57 -15.23 -9.12
N THR A 6 5.53 -16.06 -9.19
CA THR A 6 5.33 -17.20 -8.29
C THR A 6 4.87 -18.41 -9.07
N LYS A 7 5.26 -19.59 -8.59
CA LYS A 7 4.90 -20.87 -9.20
C LYS A 7 4.74 -21.94 -8.11
N PRO A 8 3.62 -22.66 -8.05
CA PRO A 8 3.47 -23.83 -7.21
C PRO A 8 4.32 -24.99 -7.76
N ALA A 9 4.89 -25.79 -6.87
CA ALA A 9 5.60 -27.01 -7.26
C ALA A 9 4.57 -28.11 -7.57
N ILE A 10 4.44 -28.47 -8.85
CA ILE A 10 3.53 -29.54 -9.31
C ILE A 10 4.20 -30.91 -9.17
N LEU A 11 5.51 -30.96 -9.38
CA LEU A 11 6.34 -32.16 -9.26
C LEU A 11 7.32 -32.02 -8.09
N SER A 12 7.74 -33.14 -7.50
CA SER A 12 8.73 -33.15 -6.41
C SER A 12 10.10 -32.57 -6.79
N THR A 13 10.38 -32.46 -8.10
CA THR A 13 11.60 -31.85 -8.64
C THR A 13 11.46 -30.36 -8.95
N ASP A 14 10.23 -29.83 -8.93
CA ASP A 14 9.98 -28.44 -9.29
C ASP A 14 10.36 -27.53 -8.12
N LYS A 15 11.05 -26.44 -8.46
CA LYS A 15 11.33 -25.38 -7.50
C LYS A 15 10.08 -24.54 -7.31
N GLU A 16 9.72 -24.39 -6.04
CA GLU A 16 8.63 -23.54 -5.62
C GLU A 16 9.10 -22.08 -5.53
N GLU A 17 8.31 -21.15 -6.07
CA GLU A 17 8.61 -19.72 -6.02
C GLU A 17 7.53 -18.95 -5.26
N TRP A 18 7.96 -18.16 -4.27
CA TRP A 18 7.12 -17.33 -3.40
C TRP A 18 7.55 -15.87 -3.47
N ILE A 19 6.59 -14.95 -3.36
CA ILE A 19 6.87 -13.52 -3.25
C ILE A 19 6.55 -13.00 -1.85
N ARG A 20 7.46 -12.24 -1.26
CA ARG A 20 7.25 -11.60 0.06
C ARG A 20 6.28 -10.43 -0.08
N LYS A 21 5.41 -10.22 0.92
CA LYS A 21 4.42 -9.11 0.94
C LYS A 21 5.04 -7.73 0.62
N PRO A 22 6.17 -7.31 1.24
CA PRO A 22 6.76 -6.01 0.92
C PRO A 22 7.15 -5.90 -0.56
N ALA A 23 7.79 -6.94 -1.13
CA ALA A 23 8.16 -6.97 -2.54
C ALA A 23 6.94 -6.90 -3.46
N LEU A 24 5.84 -7.58 -3.11
CA LEU A 24 4.60 -7.52 -3.87
C LEU A 24 3.98 -6.12 -3.85
N LEU A 25 4.03 -5.43 -2.71
CA LEU A 25 3.54 -4.04 -2.60
C LEU A 25 4.38 -3.07 -3.44
N VAL A 26 5.69 -3.29 -3.57
CA VAL A 26 6.54 -2.51 -4.50
C VAL A 26 6.08 -2.70 -5.94
N LEU A 27 5.86 -3.95 -6.37
CA LEU A 27 5.39 -4.22 -7.74
C LEU A 27 4.01 -3.64 -8.00
N LEU A 28 3.13 -3.65 -6.99
CA LEU A 28 1.81 -3.05 -7.08
C LEU A 28 1.90 -1.52 -7.24
N TYR A 29 2.75 -0.85 -6.45
CA TYR A 29 3.00 0.58 -6.59
C TYR A 29 3.51 0.93 -8.01
N GLU A 30 4.47 0.16 -8.53
CA GLU A 30 4.97 0.38 -9.90
C GLU A 30 3.89 0.13 -10.97
N ALA A 31 2.96 -0.82 -10.72
CA ALA A 31 1.83 -1.08 -11.60
C ALA A 31 0.82 0.08 -11.63
N ILE A 32 0.57 0.71 -10.48
CA ILE A 32 -0.28 1.89 -10.36
C ILE A 32 0.36 3.08 -11.09
N VAL A 33 1.63 3.34 -10.79
CA VAL A 33 2.37 4.47 -11.38
C VAL A 33 2.56 4.31 -12.90
N SER A 34 2.56 3.08 -13.42
CA SER A 34 2.57 2.79 -14.86
C SER A 34 1.18 2.76 -15.50
N GLN A 35 0.12 3.08 -14.74
CA GLN A 35 -1.28 3.06 -15.16
C GLN A 35 -1.75 1.69 -15.68
N ALA A 36 -1.09 0.62 -15.25
CA ALA A 36 -1.51 -0.75 -15.57
C ALA A 36 -2.65 -1.23 -14.67
N VAL A 37 -2.77 -0.63 -13.49
CA VAL A 37 -3.84 -0.88 -12.53
C VAL A 37 -4.36 0.46 -12.03
N ASP A 38 -5.67 0.62 -12.03
CA ASP A 38 -6.37 1.83 -11.60
C ASP A 38 -6.70 1.76 -10.11
N TYR A 39 -5.65 1.72 -9.28
CA TYR A 39 -5.79 1.85 -7.83
C TYR A 39 -5.13 3.14 -7.37
N ASP A 40 -5.59 3.66 -6.24
CA ASP A 40 -4.90 4.76 -5.56
C ASP A 40 -3.82 4.24 -4.58
N TYR A 41 -2.83 5.06 -4.25
CA TYR A 41 -1.83 4.80 -3.22
C TYR A 41 -1.70 6.00 -2.26
N ALA A 42 -1.39 5.70 -1.00
CA ALA A 42 -1.09 6.73 -0.01
C ALA A 42 0.14 6.37 0.83
N PRO A 43 0.93 7.36 1.30
CA PRO A 43 2.07 7.12 2.16
C PRO A 43 1.60 6.60 3.54
N ALA A 44 2.09 5.42 3.92
CA ALA A 44 1.83 4.80 5.20
C ALA A 44 3.14 4.48 5.92
N SER A 45 3.16 4.59 7.27
CA SER A 45 4.33 4.18 8.05
C SER A 45 4.35 2.65 8.21
N GLU A 46 5.34 2.01 7.59
CA GLU A 46 5.58 0.57 7.71
C GLU A 46 6.91 0.29 8.41
N LEU A 47 7.00 -0.88 9.04
CA LEU A 47 8.22 -1.36 9.69
C LEU A 47 8.97 -2.31 8.73
N ILE A 48 10.10 -1.86 8.20
CA ILE A 48 10.94 -2.64 7.30
C ILE A 48 12.28 -2.86 7.99
N GLU A 49 12.62 -4.13 8.27
CA GLU A 49 13.87 -4.53 8.96
C GLU A 49 14.16 -3.69 10.22
N ASN A 50 13.15 -3.55 11.09
CA ASN A 50 13.19 -2.76 12.34
C ASN A 50 13.31 -1.23 12.18
N LYS A 51 13.30 -0.69 10.95
CA LYS A 51 13.25 0.76 10.71
C LYS A 51 11.86 1.14 10.23
N ARG A 52 11.28 2.20 10.84
CA ARG A 52 10.05 2.81 10.31
C ARG A 52 10.40 3.63 9.08
N LYS A 53 9.72 3.36 7.97
CA LYS A 53 9.80 4.14 6.73
C LYS A 53 8.40 4.41 6.23
N TYR A 54 8.24 5.54 5.55
CA TYR A 54 7.05 5.75 4.75
C TYR A 54 7.13 4.85 3.51
N PHE A 55 5.99 4.28 3.16
CA PHE A 55 5.84 3.38 2.04
C PHE A 55 4.49 3.70 1.39
N ASN A 56 4.50 3.92 0.08
CA ASN A 56 3.29 4.18 -0.69
C ASN A 56 2.54 2.87 -0.88
N ILE A 57 1.35 2.80 -0.27
CA ILE A 57 0.53 1.59 -0.21
C ILE A 57 -0.84 1.89 -0.78
N SER A 58 -1.29 1.01 -1.67
CA SER A 58 -2.69 0.94 -2.05
C SER A 58 -3.50 0.13 -1.04
N GLN A 59 -4.55 0.73 -0.48
CA GLN A 59 -5.48 0.03 0.40
C GLN A 59 -6.37 -0.92 -0.39
N GLU A 60 -6.81 -0.52 -1.59
CA GLU A 60 -7.57 -1.35 -2.51
C GLU A 60 -6.78 -2.60 -2.90
N GLY A 61 -5.52 -2.45 -3.31
CA GLY A 61 -4.71 -3.62 -3.62
C GLY A 61 -4.38 -4.49 -2.40
N LYS A 62 -4.30 -3.94 -1.18
CA LYS A 62 -4.21 -4.77 0.05
C LYS A 62 -5.52 -5.56 0.27
N SER A 63 -6.67 -4.91 0.10
CA SER A 63 -7.99 -5.53 0.21
C SER A 63 -8.16 -6.66 -0.80
N ASP A 64 -7.80 -6.42 -2.06
CA ASP A 64 -7.89 -7.41 -3.13
C ASP A 64 -6.95 -8.59 -2.89
N LEU A 65 -5.76 -8.37 -2.31
CA LEU A 65 -4.88 -9.47 -1.90
C LEU A 65 -5.51 -10.34 -0.81
N ASP A 66 -6.20 -9.73 0.15
CA ASP A 66 -6.90 -10.48 1.20
C ASP A 66 -8.11 -11.23 0.60
N PHE A 67 -8.88 -10.61 -0.30
CA PHE A 67 -9.99 -11.25 -1.00
C PHE A 67 -9.52 -12.44 -1.87
N LEU A 68 -8.46 -12.27 -2.66
CA LEU A 68 -7.88 -13.35 -3.48
C LEU A 68 -7.39 -14.52 -2.62
N ARG A 69 -6.95 -14.26 -1.38
CA ARG A 69 -6.57 -15.31 -0.44
C ARG A 69 -7.80 -15.98 0.18
N GLU A 70 -8.83 -15.22 0.53
CA GLU A 70 -10.10 -15.75 1.07
C GLU A 70 -10.81 -16.65 0.05
N GLU A 71 -10.76 -16.30 -1.24
CA GLU A 71 -11.28 -17.11 -2.35
C GLU A 71 -10.35 -18.28 -2.77
N GLU A 72 -9.30 -18.57 -1.98
CA GLU A 72 -8.33 -19.65 -2.24
C GLU A 72 -7.60 -19.57 -3.59
N LEU A 73 -7.54 -18.38 -4.20
CA LEU A 73 -6.79 -18.12 -5.44
C LEU A 73 -5.30 -17.86 -5.16
N LEU A 74 -4.97 -17.53 -3.92
CA LEU A 74 -3.61 -17.33 -3.42
C LEU A 74 -3.32 -18.20 -2.20
N ASN A 75 -2.15 -18.84 -2.20
CA ASN A 75 -1.56 -19.47 -1.03
C ASN A 75 -0.83 -18.42 -0.19
N GLY A 76 -0.95 -18.50 1.13
CA GLY A 76 -0.27 -17.64 2.08
C GLY A 76 0.63 -18.42 3.03
N LEU A 77 1.90 -18.04 3.12
CA LEU A 77 2.88 -18.64 4.03
C LEU A 77 3.47 -17.57 4.96
N LYS A 78 3.46 -17.81 6.27
CA LYS A 78 4.15 -16.94 7.24
C LYS A 78 5.55 -17.48 7.52
N LEU A 79 6.55 -16.64 7.29
CA LEU A 79 7.96 -16.95 7.53
C LEU A 79 8.55 -15.97 8.55
N ALA A 80 9.56 -16.41 9.30
CA ALA A 80 10.37 -15.49 10.09
C ALA A 80 11.43 -14.85 9.17
N SER A 81 11.54 -13.52 9.22
CA SER A 81 12.64 -12.79 8.59
C SER A 81 13.95 -12.97 9.37
N LYS A 82 15.07 -12.46 8.80
CA LYS A 82 16.37 -12.42 9.48
C LYS A 82 16.33 -11.68 10.82
N SER A 83 15.42 -10.72 10.98
CA SER A 83 15.19 -9.97 12.22
C SER A 83 14.12 -10.61 13.12
N TYR A 84 13.74 -11.87 12.89
CA TYR A 84 12.69 -12.61 13.60
C TYR A 84 11.29 -11.99 13.51
N GLN A 85 11.08 -11.04 12.60
CA GLN A 85 9.75 -10.50 12.34
C GLN A 85 8.97 -11.43 11.42
N PRO A 86 7.67 -11.67 11.69
CA PRO A 86 6.83 -12.47 10.81
C PRO A 86 6.57 -11.73 9.50
N VAL A 87 6.93 -12.34 8.38
CA VAL A 87 6.70 -11.85 7.02
C VAL A 87 5.74 -12.81 6.32
N THR A 88 4.68 -12.26 5.73
CA THR A 88 3.76 -13.04 4.90
C THR A 88 4.31 -13.12 3.48
N CYS A 89 4.30 -14.31 2.92
CA CYS A 89 4.62 -14.60 1.53
C CYS A 89 3.38 -15.12 0.83
N TYR A 90 3.26 -14.80 -0.45
CA TYR A 90 2.16 -15.19 -1.31
C TYR A 90 2.68 -16.03 -2.47
N GLN A 91 1.82 -16.91 -2.95
CA GLN A 91 2.03 -17.70 -4.16
C GLN A 91 0.68 -17.93 -4.82
N ILE A 92 0.65 -18.00 -6.14
CA ILE A 92 -0.57 -18.39 -6.86
C ILE A 92 -0.97 -19.84 -6.55
N SER A 93 -2.26 -20.09 -6.27
CA SER A 93 -2.78 -21.44 -6.13
C SER A 93 -3.07 -22.08 -7.49
N GLU A 94 -3.26 -23.40 -7.53
CA GLU A 94 -3.64 -24.09 -8.78
C GLU A 94 -4.96 -23.53 -9.35
N LYS A 95 -5.95 -23.28 -8.49
CA LYS A 95 -7.23 -22.64 -8.85
C LYS A 95 -7.00 -21.26 -9.47
N GLY A 96 -6.15 -20.45 -8.85
CA GLY A 96 -5.77 -19.13 -9.38
C GLY A 96 -5.11 -19.22 -10.74
N GLN A 97 -4.24 -20.22 -10.95
CA GLN A 97 -3.53 -20.41 -12.20
C GLN A 97 -4.45 -20.81 -13.36
N GLU A 98 -5.43 -21.67 -13.10
CA GLU A 98 -6.47 -22.01 -14.09
C GLU A 98 -7.31 -20.80 -14.49
N LEU A 99 -7.67 -19.95 -13.53
CA LEU A 99 -8.46 -18.74 -13.78
C LEU A 99 -7.66 -17.73 -14.61
N VAL A 100 -6.37 -17.56 -14.29
CA VAL A 100 -5.44 -16.75 -15.09
C VAL A 100 -5.29 -17.33 -16.50
N ALA A 101 -5.31 -18.65 -16.70
CA ALA A 101 -5.28 -19.23 -18.04
C ALA A 101 -6.53 -18.89 -18.86
N LYS A 102 -7.71 -18.81 -18.22
CA LYS A 102 -9.00 -18.47 -18.85
C LYS A 102 -9.17 -16.98 -19.15
N LEU A 103 -8.45 -16.10 -18.46
CA LEU A 103 -8.50 -14.65 -18.67
C LEU A 103 -8.08 -14.25 -20.10
N GLY A 104 -8.81 -13.30 -20.67
CA GLY A 104 -8.57 -12.79 -22.02
C GLY A 104 -7.22 -12.10 -22.17
N LYS A 105 -6.74 -11.96 -23.42
CA LYS A 105 -5.51 -11.19 -23.68
C LYS A 105 -5.68 -9.71 -23.37
N ALA A 106 -6.89 -9.16 -23.50
CA ALA A 106 -7.20 -7.77 -23.20
C ALA A 106 -6.99 -7.44 -21.72
N ASP A 107 -7.41 -8.32 -20.80
CA ASP A 107 -7.26 -8.07 -19.36
C ASP A 107 -5.79 -8.22 -18.90
N LYS A 108 -5.00 -8.99 -19.66
CA LYS A 108 -3.58 -9.19 -19.41
C LYS A 108 -2.71 -8.11 -20.03
N SER A 109 -3.21 -7.39 -21.05
CA SER A 109 -2.37 -6.47 -21.81
C SER A 109 -1.84 -5.32 -20.97
N PRO A 110 -2.58 -4.65 -20.06
CA PRO A 110 -2.02 -3.55 -19.27
C PRO A 110 -0.84 -3.99 -18.40
N ILE A 111 -0.95 -5.15 -17.77
CA ILE A 111 0.13 -5.74 -16.97
C ILE A 111 1.29 -6.18 -17.89
N HIS A 112 1.01 -6.71 -19.09
CA HIS A 112 2.04 -7.10 -20.05
C HIS A 112 2.73 -5.90 -20.71
N ASP A 113 2.03 -4.78 -20.86
CA ASP A 113 2.50 -3.53 -21.44
C ASP A 113 3.35 -2.77 -20.43
N MET A 114 2.95 -2.72 -19.15
CA MET A 114 3.84 -2.37 -18.02
C MET A 114 5.10 -3.23 -18.05
N VAL A 115 4.96 -4.49 -18.42
CA VAL A 115 6.08 -5.42 -18.48
C VAL A 115 6.98 -5.14 -19.69
N THR A 116 6.53 -4.50 -20.78
CA THR A 116 7.29 -4.40 -22.05
C THR A 116 7.75 -2.98 -22.42
N ILE A 117 7.10 -1.92 -21.94
CA ILE A 117 7.32 -0.54 -22.43
C ILE A 117 8.13 0.30 -21.42
N PRO A 118 9.31 0.83 -21.78
CA PRO A 118 10.08 1.76 -20.94
C PRO A 118 9.37 3.13 -20.81
N PRO A 119 9.61 3.92 -19.73
CA PRO A 119 10.75 3.89 -18.81
C PRO A 119 10.59 3.05 -17.54
N ARG A 120 9.38 2.58 -17.22
CA ARG A 120 9.07 1.79 -16.01
C ARG A 120 8.70 0.34 -16.33
N SER A 121 9.34 -0.24 -17.34
CA SER A 121 9.13 -1.62 -17.76
C SER A 121 9.45 -2.60 -16.63
N ALA A 122 8.63 -3.65 -16.45
CA ALA A 122 8.94 -4.77 -15.56
C ALA A 122 9.93 -5.78 -16.18
N TYR A 123 10.31 -5.61 -17.45
CA TYR A 123 11.45 -6.28 -18.08
C TYR A 123 12.66 -5.34 -18.10
N ALA A 124 13.87 -5.90 -18.03
CA ALA A 124 15.05 -5.10 -18.29
C ALA A 124 15.05 -4.63 -19.76
N PRO A 125 15.44 -3.37 -20.04
CA PRO A 125 15.44 -2.84 -21.40
C PRO A 125 16.24 -3.73 -22.37
N GLY A 126 15.58 -4.23 -23.41
CA GLY A 126 16.20 -5.10 -24.41
C GLY A 126 16.27 -6.59 -24.03
N THR A 127 15.72 -7.00 -22.88
CA THR A 127 15.58 -8.42 -22.51
C THR A 127 14.12 -8.80 -22.23
N ARG A 128 13.86 -10.10 -22.04
CA ARG A 128 12.57 -10.66 -21.60
C ARG A 128 12.62 -11.10 -20.13
N ASN A 129 13.53 -10.52 -19.34
CA ASN A 129 13.78 -10.97 -17.96
C ASN A 129 13.07 -10.09 -16.94
N LEU A 130 12.19 -10.70 -16.14
CA LEU A 130 11.38 -9.98 -15.15
C LEU A 130 12.25 -9.37 -14.05
N LEU A 131 12.04 -8.10 -13.76
CA LEU A 131 12.71 -7.40 -12.67
C LEU A 131 12.24 -7.93 -11.32
N ARG A 132 13.17 -8.43 -10.51
CA ARG A 132 12.90 -8.88 -9.14
C ARG A 132 13.12 -7.71 -8.18
N VAL A 133 12.30 -7.66 -7.13
CA VAL A 133 12.46 -6.66 -6.06
C VAL A 133 13.52 -7.13 -5.09
N ASP A 134 14.55 -6.31 -4.90
CA ASP A 134 15.60 -6.49 -3.91
C ASP A 134 15.61 -5.31 -2.92
N TRP A 135 16.07 -5.58 -1.70
CA TRP A 135 16.18 -4.59 -0.64
C TRP A 135 17.63 -4.52 -0.18
N ASP A 136 18.25 -3.34 -0.31
CA ASP A 136 19.67 -3.12 0.03
C ASP A 136 19.90 -2.64 1.48
N GLY A 137 18.83 -2.49 2.27
CA GLY A 137 18.86 -1.90 3.62
C GLY A 137 18.35 -0.45 3.68
N HIS A 138 18.31 0.23 2.53
CA HIS A 138 17.94 1.63 2.39
C HIS A 138 16.79 1.85 1.41
N GLU A 139 16.86 1.28 0.22
CA GLU A 139 15.91 1.48 -0.87
C GLU A 139 15.50 0.14 -1.49
N TYR A 140 14.34 0.14 -2.16
CA TYR A 140 13.92 -1.00 -2.96
C TYR A 140 14.43 -0.85 -4.38
N TRP A 141 15.10 -1.89 -4.86
CA TRP A 141 15.65 -1.97 -6.21
C TRP A 141 14.86 -2.98 -7.03
N LEU A 142 14.64 -2.65 -8.29
CA LEU A 142 14.14 -3.57 -9.31
C LEU A 142 15.34 -4.03 -10.13
N VAL A 143 15.70 -5.29 -10.02
CA VAL A 143 16.95 -5.86 -10.56
C VAL A 143 16.68 -7.01 -11.53
N ASP A 144 17.45 -7.05 -12.61
CA ASP A 144 17.62 -8.24 -13.45
C ASP A 144 19.04 -8.76 -13.28
N ALA A 145 19.18 -9.95 -12.70
CA ALA A 145 20.48 -10.55 -12.42
C ALA A 145 21.23 -10.95 -13.70
N ASP A 146 20.51 -11.24 -14.78
CA ASP A 146 21.10 -11.77 -16.02
C ASP A 146 21.64 -10.64 -16.92
N SER A 147 20.91 -9.52 -17.04
CA SER A 147 21.39 -8.34 -17.79
C SER A 147 22.22 -7.38 -16.95
N GLY A 148 22.19 -7.50 -15.63
CA GLY A 148 22.82 -6.55 -14.70
C GLY A 148 22.08 -5.21 -14.59
N TYR A 149 20.88 -5.10 -15.16
CA TYR A 149 20.06 -3.90 -15.03
C TYR A 149 19.52 -3.75 -13.60
N ARG A 150 19.56 -2.52 -13.08
CA ARG A 150 18.95 -2.16 -11.80
C ARG A 150 18.36 -0.76 -11.84
N ARG A 151 17.20 -0.56 -11.20
CA ARG A 151 16.60 0.76 -10.97
C ARG A 151 16.03 0.87 -9.56
N VAL A 152 16.06 2.07 -8.98
CA VAL A 152 15.44 2.36 -7.69
C VAL A 152 13.94 2.54 -7.88
N SER A 153 13.12 2.01 -6.98
CA SER A 153 11.69 2.28 -6.92
C SER A 153 11.42 3.49 -6.01
N SER A 154 10.54 4.39 -6.47
CA SER A 154 10.09 5.56 -5.70
C SER A 154 9.04 5.23 -4.63
N VAL A 155 8.81 3.94 -4.34
CA VAL A 155 7.78 3.48 -3.39
C VAL A 155 7.96 4.02 -1.97
N THR A 156 9.19 4.34 -1.56
CA THR A 156 9.49 4.93 -0.25
C THR A 156 9.57 6.46 -0.27
N GLU A 157 9.42 7.07 -1.44
CA GLU A 157 9.42 8.53 -1.58
C GLU A 157 8.03 9.07 -1.27
N THR A 158 7.95 9.99 -0.32
CA THR A 158 6.70 10.69 0.00
C THR A 158 6.58 11.92 -0.88
N GLU A 159 5.52 11.99 -1.67
CA GLU A 159 5.20 13.18 -2.45
C GLU A 159 4.77 14.33 -1.54
N THR A 160 5.03 15.57 -2.00
CA THR A 160 4.72 16.75 -1.20
C THR A 160 3.29 17.19 -1.49
N VAL A 161 2.38 17.01 -0.54
CA VAL A 161 1.01 17.55 -0.64
C VAL A 161 1.00 18.97 -0.10
N SER A 162 0.96 19.94 -1.01
CA SER A 162 0.91 21.36 -0.66
C SER A 162 -0.49 21.89 -0.92
N TYR A 163 -1.17 22.33 0.14
CA TYR A 163 -2.52 22.90 0.04
C TYR A 163 -2.59 24.26 0.73
N VAL A 164 -3.48 25.11 0.22
CA VAL A 164 -3.88 26.35 0.90
C VAL A 164 -5.21 26.13 1.57
N SER A 165 -5.23 26.20 2.90
CA SER A 165 -6.46 26.13 3.67
C SER A 165 -7.06 27.51 3.88
N SER A 166 -8.38 27.61 3.78
CA SER A 166 -9.14 28.79 4.19
C SER A 166 -9.97 28.43 5.41
N ALA A 167 -9.89 29.22 6.48
CA ALA A 167 -10.75 28.99 7.63
C ALA A 167 -12.22 29.16 7.21
N TYR A 168 -13.09 28.22 7.59
CA TYR A 168 -14.53 28.34 7.38
C TYR A 168 -15.26 28.07 8.68
N VAL A 169 -16.08 29.04 9.10
CA VAL A 169 -16.95 28.91 10.26
C VAL A 169 -18.38 29.18 9.79
N PRO A 170 -19.32 28.23 9.91
CA PRO A 170 -20.72 28.44 9.57
C PRO A 170 -21.30 29.68 10.26
N GLN A 171 -22.14 30.44 9.56
CA GLN A 171 -22.64 31.72 10.06
C GLN A 171 -23.43 31.57 11.38
N CYS A 172 -24.14 30.45 11.57
CA CYS A 172 -24.85 30.13 12.81
C CYS A 172 -23.93 29.95 14.03
N LEU A 173 -22.64 29.69 13.83
CA LEU A 173 -21.64 29.54 14.89
C LEU A 173 -20.78 30.80 15.09
N ARG A 174 -20.96 31.84 14.25
CA ARG A 174 -20.23 33.12 14.38
C ARG A 174 -20.91 34.01 15.43
N ARG A 175 -20.47 33.92 16.68
CA ARG A 175 -20.84 34.90 17.73
C ARG A 175 -19.90 36.11 17.69
N GLY A 176 -20.03 36.94 16.65
CA GLY A 176 -19.16 38.09 16.41
C GLY A 176 -17.76 37.75 15.87
N GLY A 177 -16.98 38.77 15.51
CA GLY A 177 -15.63 38.62 14.94
C GLY A 177 -15.53 38.99 13.45
N ARG A 178 -14.29 38.98 12.91
CA ARG A 178 -14.03 39.25 11.49
C ARG A 178 -14.55 38.08 10.62
N PRO A 179 -15.06 38.36 9.41
CA PRO A 179 -15.48 37.30 8.49
C PRO A 179 -14.28 36.42 8.10
N THR A 180 -14.54 35.13 7.94
CA THR A 180 -13.57 34.21 7.33
C THR A 180 -13.29 34.64 5.89
N LEU A 181 -12.02 34.82 5.56
CA LEU A 181 -11.57 35.20 4.22
C LEU A 181 -11.02 33.97 3.49
N SER A 182 -11.21 33.94 2.17
CA SER A 182 -10.63 32.91 1.32
C SER A 182 -9.14 33.18 1.08
N ASN A 183 -8.32 32.17 1.32
CA ASN A 183 -6.90 32.17 1.01
C ASN A 183 -6.61 31.70 -0.42
N ALA A 184 -7.61 31.49 -1.29
CA ALA A 184 -7.43 30.98 -2.65
C ALA A 184 -6.38 31.74 -3.48
N HIS A 185 -6.24 33.06 -3.28
CA HIS A 185 -5.23 33.88 -3.96
C HIS A 185 -3.78 33.46 -3.64
N ARG A 186 -3.55 32.78 -2.52
CA ARG A 186 -2.24 32.27 -2.07
C ARG A 186 -1.92 30.88 -2.62
N ALA A 187 -2.81 30.27 -3.41
CA ALA A 187 -2.60 28.93 -3.96
C ALA A 187 -1.27 28.78 -4.71
N HIS A 188 -0.81 29.87 -5.37
CA HIS A 188 0.47 29.91 -6.07
C HIS A 188 1.69 29.70 -5.15
N GLU A 189 1.58 29.96 -3.84
CA GLU A 189 2.65 29.73 -2.86
C GLU A 189 2.89 28.23 -2.60
N CYS A 190 1.92 27.36 -2.90
CA CYS A 190 1.96 25.92 -2.64
C CYS A 190 2.57 25.08 -3.78
N GLY A 191 3.03 25.68 -4.89
CA GLY A 191 3.50 24.94 -6.08
C GLY A 191 5.02 24.81 -6.24
N LEU A 192 5.81 25.05 -5.18
CA LEU A 192 7.27 25.22 -5.31
C LEU A 192 8.10 23.92 -5.29
N SER A 193 7.50 22.75 -5.05
CA SER A 193 8.23 21.47 -5.03
C SER A 193 8.03 20.65 -6.31
N ASP A 194 9.11 20.13 -6.87
CA ASP A 194 9.09 19.25 -8.05
C ASP A 194 8.33 17.92 -7.82
N SER A 195 8.10 17.54 -6.56
CA SER A 195 7.39 16.32 -6.14
C SER A 195 5.93 16.55 -5.72
N THR A 196 5.32 17.68 -6.10
CA THR A 196 3.90 17.92 -5.81
C THR A 196 3.01 17.09 -6.71
N ILE A 197 2.06 16.36 -6.12
CA ILE A 197 0.99 15.66 -6.85
C ILE A 197 0.23 16.68 -7.68
N LYS A 198 0.30 16.55 -9.01
CA LYS A 198 -0.35 17.47 -9.97
C LYS A 198 -1.77 17.02 -10.32
N ASP A 199 -2.45 16.38 -9.38
CA ASP A 199 -3.79 15.89 -9.60
C ASP A 199 -4.83 16.94 -9.19
N GLN A 200 -5.92 17.04 -9.95
CA GLN A 200 -7.03 17.94 -9.63
C GLN A 200 -8.02 17.18 -8.76
N LEU A 201 -7.75 17.16 -7.45
CA LEU A 201 -8.60 16.53 -6.45
C LEU A 201 -9.54 17.57 -5.84
N ASP A 202 -10.82 17.56 -6.21
CA ASP A 202 -11.87 18.33 -5.55
C ASP A 202 -12.55 17.46 -4.49
N GLU A 203 -12.11 17.58 -3.23
CA GLU A 203 -12.76 16.91 -2.11
C GLU A 203 -13.68 17.88 -1.35
N ILE A 204 -15.00 17.70 -1.50
CA ILE A 204 -16.00 18.44 -0.73
C ILE A 204 -16.60 17.50 0.31
N ILE A 205 -16.07 17.53 1.53
CA ILE A 205 -16.64 16.79 2.66
C ILE A 205 -17.77 17.61 3.29
N SER A 206 -19.01 17.32 2.93
CA SER A 206 -20.20 17.90 3.56
C SER A 206 -20.73 16.96 4.63
N LEU A 207 -20.51 17.28 5.89
CA LEU A 207 -21.01 16.51 7.03
C LEU A 207 -22.24 17.18 7.64
N ASN A 208 -23.33 16.43 7.82
CA ASN A 208 -24.52 16.88 8.56
C ASN A 208 -24.67 16.02 9.82
N SER A 209 -24.92 16.65 10.97
CA SER A 209 -25.05 15.99 12.28
C SER A 209 -23.85 15.10 12.68
N VAL A 210 -22.66 15.69 12.69
CA VAL A 210 -21.44 14.99 13.15
C VAL A 210 -21.46 14.81 14.66
N SER A 211 -21.47 13.56 15.11
CA SER A 211 -21.15 13.18 16.49
C SER A 211 -19.76 12.57 16.50
N LEU A 212 -18.83 13.21 17.22
CA LEU A 212 -17.44 12.79 17.29
C LEU A 212 -17.26 11.94 18.54
N ILE A 213 -16.96 10.64 18.37
CA ILE A 213 -16.61 9.75 19.47
C ILE A 213 -15.09 9.74 19.57
N VAL A 214 -14.57 10.37 20.62
CA VAL A 214 -13.15 10.30 20.95
C VAL A 214 -12.97 9.10 21.87
N SER A 215 -12.33 8.05 21.38
CA SER A 215 -11.83 6.97 22.23
C SER A 215 -10.33 7.12 22.39
N GLU A 216 -9.90 7.23 23.63
CA GLU A 216 -8.48 7.19 23.98
C GLU A 216 -8.10 5.71 24.13
N PHE A 217 -7.20 5.23 23.26
CA PHE A 217 -6.63 3.90 23.43
C PHE A 217 -5.56 3.96 24.51
N ILE A 218 -5.89 3.53 25.72
CA ILE A 218 -4.90 3.36 26.79
C ILE A 218 -4.32 1.95 26.67
N PRO A 219 -3.03 1.77 26.30
CA PRO A 219 -2.43 0.45 26.19
C PRO A 219 -2.19 -0.11 27.60
N PHE A 220 -3.20 -0.78 28.16
CA PHE A 220 -3.03 -1.53 29.39
C PHE A 220 -2.55 -2.94 29.06
N GLY A 221 -1.41 -3.35 29.63
CA GLY A 221 -1.09 -4.77 29.73
C GLY A 221 -2.19 -5.49 30.52
N ALA A 222 -2.41 -6.80 30.28
CA ALA A 222 -3.50 -7.56 30.89
C ALA A 222 -3.66 -7.34 32.41
N ASN A 223 -2.55 -7.16 33.13
CA ASN A 223 -2.55 -6.90 34.57
C ASN A 223 -3.13 -5.54 34.98
N GLN A 224 -2.91 -4.49 34.17
CA GLN A 224 -3.43 -3.14 34.45
C GLN A 224 -4.93 -3.05 34.15
N LEU A 225 -5.41 -3.84 33.18
CA LEU A 225 -6.84 -3.94 32.83
C LEU A 225 -7.64 -4.62 33.96
N VAL A 226 -7.07 -5.65 34.59
CA VAL A 226 -7.65 -6.30 35.78
C VAL A 226 -7.72 -5.32 36.96
N GLN A 227 -6.66 -4.54 37.19
CA GLN A 227 -6.63 -3.57 38.29
C GLN A 227 -7.63 -2.42 38.08
N LEU A 228 -7.80 -1.95 36.84
CA LEU A 228 -8.83 -0.98 36.46
C LEU A 228 -10.24 -1.54 36.72
N ASN A 229 -10.52 -2.79 36.30
CA ASN A 229 -11.82 -3.42 36.52
C ASN A 229 -12.15 -3.58 38.02
N CYS A 230 -11.17 -3.90 38.86
CA CYS A 230 -11.32 -3.93 40.31
C CYS A 230 -11.61 -2.54 40.89
N ASN A 231 -10.92 -1.51 40.42
CA ASN A 231 -11.11 -0.13 40.90
C ASN A 231 -12.45 0.48 40.45
N LEU A 232 -12.95 0.08 39.28
CA LEU A 232 -14.25 0.51 38.74
C LEU A 232 -15.43 -0.32 39.27
N GLY A 233 -15.18 -1.32 40.12
CA GLY A 233 -16.24 -2.15 40.70
C GLY A 233 -16.91 -3.11 39.71
N SER A 234 -16.32 -3.33 38.53
CA SER A 234 -16.85 -4.20 37.47
C SER A 234 -16.59 -5.71 37.75
N THR A 235 -16.47 -6.09 39.02
CA THR A 235 -16.21 -7.46 39.46
C THR A 235 -17.48 -8.30 39.61
N GLU A 236 -18.67 -7.73 39.42
CA GLU A 236 -19.91 -8.49 39.45
C GLU A 236 -20.09 -9.27 38.13
N ARG A 237 -19.82 -10.57 38.24
CA ARG A 237 -19.99 -11.61 37.22
C ARG A 237 -21.41 -11.61 36.66
N VAL A 238 -21.52 -11.75 35.35
CA VAL A 238 -22.62 -12.53 34.76
C VAL A 238 -21.98 -13.81 34.21
N GLN A 239 -22.39 -14.94 34.78
CA GLN A 239 -22.08 -16.30 34.30
C GLN A 239 -22.64 -16.53 32.90
#